data_AF-E4WQB7-F1
#
_entry.id   AF-E4WQB7-F1
#
_cell.length_a   1.000
_cell.length_b   1.000
_cell.length_c   1.000
_cell.angle_alpha   90.00
_cell.angle_beta   90.00
_cell.angle_gamma   90.00
#
_symmetry.space_group_name_H-M   'P 1'
#
loop_
_entity.id
_entity.type
_entity.pdbx_description
1 polymer ?
#
loop_
_entity_poly.entity_id
_entity_poly.type
_entity_poly.pdbx_seq_one_letter_code
_entity_poly.pdbx_strand_id
1 'polypeptide(L)'
;MGIEAEIYDKENNQILTGLKDDIICPICCAVLQDPMLLDCCSGHICSPCLSDVRKSFKNCPLCRKAKYNAIKSRFMMSFCSKIKLVCPVDGCKTAVPYLEFDEHKKRCLELSMQKITQKSHAEISARNEMLTRELEKSKKKIKEQKKQISSLEAKICCKDEKIVSMEKMYNDQKDLLKIIRKDHKELSDKKLELEERYSEIKKEIFEYEKVKKLQQNHSKEQT
;
A
#
# COMPACT_ATOMS: atom_id res chain seq x y z
N MET A 1 14.53 26.18 -28.62
CA MET A 1 13.41 27.12 -28.37
C MET A 1 13.98 28.51 -28.17
N GLY A 2 13.20 29.60 -28.32
CA GLY A 2 13.69 30.99 -28.19
C GLY A 2 14.12 31.39 -26.78
N ILE A 3 14.41 32.67 -26.56
CA ILE A 3 14.83 33.19 -25.26
C ILE A 3 13.59 33.59 -24.45
N GLU A 4 13.29 32.78 -23.42
CA GLU A 4 12.26 33.06 -22.43
C GLU A 4 12.78 34.13 -21.46
N ALA A 5 12.51 35.40 -21.78
CA ALA A 5 12.92 36.54 -20.98
C ALA A 5 12.03 37.74 -21.28
N GLU A 6 11.87 38.62 -20.31
CA GLU A 6 11.20 39.90 -20.51
C GLU A 6 12.19 40.95 -21.03
N ILE A 7 11.73 41.81 -21.92
CA ILE A 7 12.56 42.91 -22.46
C ILE A 7 12.59 44.04 -21.42
N TYR A 8 13.80 44.41 -20.99
CA TYR A 8 13.99 45.51 -20.06
C TYR A 8 13.80 46.86 -20.77
N ASP A 9 12.77 47.59 -20.38
CA ASP A 9 12.46 48.93 -20.92
C ASP A 9 12.35 49.94 -19.76
N LYS A 10 13.48 50.58 -19.41
CA LYS A 10 13.55 51.52 -18.28
C LYS A 10 12.88 52.87 -18.57
N GLU A 11 12.79 53.24 -19.86
CA GLU A 11 12.44 54.60 -20.29
C GLU A 11 11.11 54.66 -21.05
N ASN A 12 10.34 53.56 -21.08
CA ASN A 12 9.11 53.44 -21.89
C ASN A 12 9.35 53.88 -23.33
N ASN A 13 10.38 53.31 -23.95
CA ASN A 13 10.78 53.69 -25.29
C ASN A 13 9.66 53.29 -26.28
N GLN A 14 8.97 54.29 -26.85
CA GLN A 14 7.85 54.07 -27.78
C GLN A 14 8.25 53.21 -28.99
N ILE A 15 9.51 53.29 -29.42
CA ILE A 15 10.05 52.47 -30.52
C ILE A 15 10.19 51.01 -30.10
N LEU A 16 10.69 50.74 -28.89
CA LEU A 16 10.76 49.36 -28.38
C LEU A 16 9.37 48.79 -28.19
N THR A 17 8.44 49.59 -27.67
CA THR A 17 7.05 49.17 -27.45
C THR A 17 6.35 48.81 -28.75
N GLY A 18 6.55 49.57 -29.84
CA GLY A 18 5.99 49.25 -31.16
C GLY A 18 6.64 48.05 -31.88
N LEU A 19 7.88 47.68 -31.50
CA LEU A 19 8.63 46.58 -32.11
C LEU A 19 8.69 45.32 -31.23
N LYS A 20 8.02 45.32 -30.06
CA LYS A 20 7.99 44.18 -29.13
C LYS A 20 7.52 42.92 -29.82
N ASP A 21 6.45 42.99 -30.61
CA ASP A 21 5.89 41.82 -31.28
C ASP A 21 6.79 41.30 -32.41
N ASP A 22 7.56 42.18 -33.07
CA ASP A 22 8.46 41.83 -34.16
C ASP A 22 9.72 41.05 -33.70
N ILE A 23 10.06 41.17 -32.41
CA ILE A 23 11.18 40.44 -31.80
C ILE A 23 10.74 39.17 -31.08
N ILE A 24 9.44 38.86 -31.06
CA ILE A 24 8.91 37.61 -30.54
C ILE A 24 8.77 36.60 -31.68
N CYS A 25 9.31 35.41 -31.45
CA CYS A 25 9.17 34.31 -32.38
C CYS A 25 7.73 33.78 -32.36
N PRO A 26 7.02 33.72 -33.51
CA PRO A 26 5.64 33.22 -33.58
C PRO A 26 5.52 31.71 -33.35
N ILE A 27 6.63 30.97 -33.32
CA ILE A 27 6.62 29.52 -33.08
C ILE A 27 6.69 29.19 -31.59
N CYS A 28 7.60 29.83 -30.85
CA CYS A 28 7.82 29.54 -29.43
C CYS A 28 7.33 30.65 -28.50
N CYS A 29 6.73 31.72 -29.03
CA CYS A 29 6.21 32.86 -28.29
C CYS A 29 7.22 33.48 -27.32
N ALA A 30 8.51 33.47 -27.69
CA ALA A 30 9.62 33.95 -26.88
C ALA A 30 10.52 34.85 -27.74
N VAL A 31 11.42 35.62 -27.11
CA VAL A 31 12.34 36.51 -27.83
C VAL A 31 13.17 35.70 -28.83
N LEU A 32 13.31 36.22 -30.05
CA LEU A 32 14.01 35.55 -31.14
C LEU A 32 15.43 35.14 -30.73
N GLN A 33 15.73 33.85 -30.75
CA GLN A 33 17.09 33.32 -30.59
C GLN A 33 17.66 33.01 -31.98
N ASP A 34 18.79 33.64 -32.32
CA ASP A 34 19.41 33.53 -33.64
C ASP A 34 18.39 33.73 -34.78
N PRO A 35 17.85 34.95 -34.93
CA PRO A 35 16.75 35.23 -35.84
C PRO A 35 17.06 34.86 -37.30
N MET A 36 16.16 34.09 -37.89
CA MET A 36 16.16 33.68 -39.30
C MET A 36 15.07 34.42 -40.06
N LEU A 37 15.44 35.10 -41.13
CA LEU A 37 14.54 35.78 -42.06
C LEU A 37 14.02 34.79 -43.11
N LEU A 38 12.71 34.71 -43.28
CA LEU A 38 12.06 33.90 -44.30
C LEU A 38 11.91 34.69 -45.61
N ASP A 39 12.42 34.16 -46.72
CA ASP A 39 12.40 34.84 -48.03
C ASP A 39 10.99 35.09 -48.59
N CYS A 40 10.04 34.22 -48.23
CA CYS A 40 8.70 34.21 -48.80
C CYS A 40 7.72 35.24 -48.20
N CYS A 41 7.97 35.73 -46.99
CA CYS A 41 7.04 36.61 -46.27
C CYS A 41 7.74 37.64 -45.38
N SER A 42 9.07 37.71 -45.42
CA SER A 42 9.89 38.61 -44.59
C SER A 42 9.71 38.44 -43.07
N GLY A 43 9.05 37.37 -42.62
CA GLY A 43 8.89 37.07 -41.21
C GLY A 43 10.16 36.52 -40.57
N HIS A 44 10.27 36.64 -39.26
CA HIS A 44 11.41 36.17 -38.47
C HIS A 44 11.00 35.02 -37.54
N ILE A 45 11.87 34.02 -37.43
CA ILE A 45 11.73 32.93 -36.45
C ILE A 45 13.08 32.54 -35.88
N CYS A 46 13.12 31.87 -34.73
CA CYS A 46 14.37 31.38 -34.15
C CYS A 46 15.01 30.30 -35.03
N SER A 47 16.33 30.27 -35.12
CA SER A 47 17.07 29.19 -35.80
C SER A 47 16.74 27.77 -35.26
N PRO A 48 16.65 27.54 -33.93
CA PRO A 48 16.19 26.26 -33.39
C PRO A 48 14.75 25.91 -33.83
N CYS A 49 13.84 26.88 -33.78
CA CYS A 49 12.44 26.67 -34.15
C CYS A 49 12.29 26.33 -35.63
N LEU A 50 13.04 26.99 -36.52
CA LEU A 50 13.10 26.65 -37.93
C LEU A 50 13.57 25.20 -38.14
N SER A 51 14.61 24.79 -37.42
CA SER A 51 15.18 23.45 -37.51
C SER A 51 14.18 22.37 -37.07
N ASP A 52 13.41 22.64 -36.02
CA ASP A 52 12.38 21.71 -35.53
C ASP A 52 11.15 21.68 -36.45
N VAL A 53 10.63 22.83 -36.88
CA VAL A 53 9.48 22.89 -37.79
C VAL A 53 9.76 22.16 -39.10
N ARG A 54 10.98 22.27 -39.66
CA ARG A 54 11.35 21.58 -40.90
C ARG A 54 11.29 20.06 -40.81
N LYS A 55 11.40 19.47 -39.61
CA LYS A 55 11.29 18.01 -39.42
C LYS A 55 9.85 17.51 -39.64
N SER A 56 8.85 18.34 -39.34
CA SER A 56 7.44 17.94 -39.33
C SER A 56 6.59 18.68 -40.37
N PHE A 57 7.03 19.85 -40.85
CA PHE A 57 6.25 20.72 -41.72
C PHE A 57 7.12 21.30 -42.84
N LYS A 58 6.76 20.98 -44.09
CA LYS A 58 7.56 21.35 -45.28
C LYS A 58 7.30 22.77 -45.78
N ASN A 59 6.13 23.33 -45.48
CA ASN A 59 5.76 24.66 -45.95
C ASN A 59 6.23 25.75 -44.96
N CYS A 60 6.20 27.02 -45.37
CA CYS A 60 6.51 28.12 -44.48
C CYS A 60 5.55 28.12 -43.28
N PRO A 61 6.05 28.15 -42.03
CA PRO A 61 5.19 28.13 -40.84
C PRO A 61 4.31 29.38 -40.71
N LEU A 62 4.68 30.49 -41.37
CA LEU A 62 3.98 31.77 -41.25
C LEU A 62 2.93 31.96 -42.35
N CYS A 63 3.30 31.71 -43.61
CA CYS A 63 2.43 31.98 -44.76
C CYS A 63 2.03 30.72 -45.56
N ARG A 64 2.48 29.53 -45.13
CA ARG A 64 2.18 28.22 -45.75
C ARG A 64 2.65 28.04 -47.20
N LYS A 65 3.52 28.92 -47.72
CA LYS A 65 4.14 28.76 -49.04
C LYS A 65 5.02 27.50 -49.09
N ALA A 66 4.88 26.70 -50.15
CA ALA A 66 5.51 25.37 -50.25
C ALA A 66 7.04 25.39 -50.43
N LYS A 67 7.58 26.44 -51.06
CA LYS A 67 9.03 26.64 -51.22
C LYS A 67 9.41 27.93 -50.51
N TYR A 68 10.23 27.81 -49.47
CA TYR A 68 10.80 28.94 -48.76
C TYR A 68 12.21 28.61 -48.29
N ASN A 69 13.06 29.62 -48.31
CA ASN A 69 14.38 29.58 -47.70
C ASN A 69 14.40 30.48 -46.46
N ALA A 70 15.44 30.29 -45.66
CA ALA A 70 15.65 31.08 -44.47
C ALA A 70 17.13 31.42 -44.37
N ILE A 71 17.43 32.69 -44.13
CA ILE A 71 18.80 33.19 -43.95
C ILE A 71 18.93 33.86 -42.59
N LYS A 72 20.15 33.92 -42.04
CA LYS A 72 20.38 34.65 -40.79
C LYS A 72 20.05 36.14 -41.00
N SER A 73 19.18 36.69 -40.16
CA SER A 73 18.80 38.09 -40.24
C SER A 73 19.83 38.97 -39.53
N ARG A 74 20.75 39.57 -40.30
CA ARG A 74 21.73 40.52 -39.75
C ARG A 74 21.07 41.76 -39.15
N PHE A 75 20.01 42.24 -39.79
CA PHE A 75 19.23 43.37 -39.31
C PHE A 75 18.62 43.06 -37.93
N MET A 76 17.88 41.95 -37.83
CA MET A 76 17.23 41.59 -36.57
C MET A 76 18.26 41.28 -35.47
N MET A 77 19.38 40.63 -35.82
CA MET A 77 20.47 40.41 -34.87
C MET A 77 21.05 41.73 -34.33
N SER A 78 21.28 42.71 -35.21
CA SER A 78 21.76 44.05 -34.81
C SER A 78 20.73 44.86 -34.02
N PHE A 79 19.44 44.55 -34.19
CA PHE A 79 18.39 45.17 -33.39
C PHE A 79 18.34 44.52 -32.01
N CYS A 80 18.28 43.18 -31.94
CA CYS A 80 18.30 42.43 -30.70
C CYS A 80 19.54 42.73 -29.85
N SER A 81 20.71 42.97 -30.44
CA SER A 81 21.91 43.30 -29.67
C SER A 81 21.82 44.62 -28.89
N LYS A 82 20.86 45.50 -29.21
CA LYS A 82 20.63 46.77 -28.52
C LYS A 82 19.65 46.67 -27.35
N ILE A 83 18.95 45.54 -27.21
CA ILE A 83 18.02 45.33 -26.10
C ILE A 83 18.69 44.61 -24.94
N LYS A 84 18.13 44.83 -23.75
CA LYS A 84 18.47 44.09 -22.53
C LYS A 84 17.30 43.17 -22.16
N LEU A 85 17.64 42.02 -21.62
CA LEU A 85 16.70 40.99 -21.20
C LEU A 85 16.79 40.80 -19.70
N VAL A 86 15.65 40.75 -19.04
CA VAL A 86 15.51 40.44 -17.62
C VAL A 86 15.45 38.93 -17.45
N CYS A 87 16.20 38.41 -16.47
CA CYS A 87 16.10 37.01 -16.11
C CYS A 87 14.66 36.67 -15.69
N PRO A 88 14.04 35.60 -16.24
CA PRO A 88 12.64 35.26 -15.97
C PRO A 88 12.42 34.60 -14.59
N VAL A 89 13.49 34.34 -13.83
CA VAL A 89 13.43 33.55 -12.61
C VAL A 89 13.24 34.44 -11.39
N ASP A 90 12.21 34.10 -10.60
CA ASP A 90 11.96 34.71 -9.29
C ASP A 90 13.20 34.65 -8.41
N GLY A 91 13.69 35.82 -7.97
CA GLY A 91 14.91 35.96 -7.19
C GLY A 91 16.11 36.49 -7.98
N CYS A 92 16.09 36.40 -9.31
CA CYS A 92 17.10 37.03 -10.17
C CYS A 92 16.52 38.24 -10.92
N LYS A 93 16.86 39.45 -10.48
CA LYS A 93 16.41 40.72 -11.12
C LYS A 93 17.41 41.28 -12.13
N THR A 94 18.41 40.50 -12.53
CA THR A 94 19.49 41.00 -13.39
C THR A 94 18.98 41.20 -14.81
N ALA A 95 19.19 42.41 -15.34
CA ALA A 95 19.00 42.71 -16.75
C ALA A 95 20.34 42.70 -17.47
N VAL A 96 20.51 41.83 -18.47
CA VAL A 96 21.75 41.67 -19.24
C VAL A 96 21.53 41.95 -20.73
N PRO A 97 22.55 42.38 -21.49
CA PRO A 97 22.44 42.49 -22.95
C PRO A 97 21.99 41.17 -23.58
N TYR A 98 21.21 41.25 -24.67
CA TYR A 98 20.71 40.06 -25.40
C TYR A 98 21.81 39.03 -25.69
N LEU A 99 22.99 39.46 -26.15
CA LEU A 99 24.10 38.58 -26.51
C LEU A 99 24.72 37.86 -25.30
N GLU A 100 24.59 38.42 -24.11
CA GLU A 100 25.15 37.89 -22.87
C GLU A 100 24.13 37.03 -22.09
N PHE A 101 22.88 36.96 -22.55
CA PHE A 101 21.81 36.26 -21.83
C PHE A 101 22.08 34.76 -21.70
N ASP A 102 22.65 34.13 -22.73
CA ASP A 102 23.03 32.71 -22.67
C ASP A 102 24.16 32.45 -21.65
N GLU A 103 25.07 33.40 -21.47
CA GLU A 103 26.10 33.31 -20.44
C GLU A 103 25.50 33.49 -19.04
N HIS A 104 24.60 34.46 -18.90
CA HIS A 104 23.85 34.65 -17.67
C HIS A 104 23.09 33.37 -17.29
N LYS A 105 22.38 32.72 -18.22
CA LYS A 105 21.64 31.47 -17.98
C LYS A 105 22.52 30.35 -17.44
N LYS A 106 23.81 30.32 -17.81
CA LYS A 106 24.79 29.34 -17.32
C LYS A 106 25.33 29.65 -15.93
N ARG A 107 25.41 30.94 -15.56
CA ARG A 107 26.01 31.40 -14.29
C ARG A 107 24.98 31.87 -13.25
N CYS A 108 23.70 31.96 -13.62
CA CYS A 108 22.64 32.43 -12.73
C CYS A 108 22.37 31.40 -11.62
N LEU A 109 22.69 31.81 -10.38
CA LEU A 109 22.55 30.96 -9.19
C LEU A 109 21.09 30.53 -8.99
N GLU A 110 20.13 31.42 -9.18
CA GLU A 110 18.72 31.13 -8.97
C GLU A 110 18.17 30.12 -9.98
N LEU A 111 18.54 30.28 -11.26
CA LEU A 111 18.27 29.29 -12.31
C LEU A 111 18.90 27.92 -12.02
N SER A 112 20.09 27.91 -11.41
CA SER A 112 20.78 26.67 -10.99
C SER A 112 20.03 26.00 -9.82
N MET A 113 19.65 26.78 -8.81
CA MET A 113 18.91 26.30 -7.64
C MET A 113 17.55 25.72 -8.02
N GLN A 114 16.77 26.40 -8.86
CA GLN A 114 15.48 25.88 -9.34
C GLN A 114 15.62 24.52 -10.05
N LYS A 115 16.67 24.32 -10.86
CA LYS A 115 16.93 23.03 -11.52
C LYS A 115 17.26 21.93 -10.51
N ILE A 116 18.03 22.23 -9.47
CA ILE A 116 18.34 21.28 -8.40
C ILE A 116 17.07 20.90 -7.64
N THR A 117 16.24 21.89 -7.28
CA THR A 117 14.97 21.66 -6.60
C THR A 117 14.02 20.80 -7.44
N GLN A 118 13.85 21.10 -8.72
CA GLN A 118 13.01 20.30 -9.63
C GLN A 118 13.50 18.86 -9.76
N LYS A 119 14.82 18.65 -9.90
CA LYS A 119 15.41 17.31 -9.93
C LYS A 119 15.15 16.54 -8.64
N SER A 120 15.37 17.18 -7.48
CA SER A 120 15.11 16.58 -6.17
C SER A 120 13.62 16.23 -6.00
N HIS A 121 12.70 17.09 -6.46
CA HIS A 121 11.27 16.83 -6.38
C HIS A 121 10.85 15.63 -7.23
N ALA A 122 11.39 15.49 -8.44
CA ALA A 122 11.12 14.34 -9.30
C ALA A 122 11.60 13.02 -8.66
N GLU A 123 12.81 13.02 -8.09
CA GLU A 123 13.36 11.86 -7.37
C GLU A 123 12.53 11.50 -6.13
N ILE A 124 12.13 12.50 -5.34
CA ILE A 124 11.26 12.33 -4.17
C ILE A 124 9.89 11.79 -4.59
N SER A 125 9.29 12.34 -5.64
CA SER A 125 7.99 11.89 -6.16
C SER A 125 8.03 10.42 -6.59
N ALA A 126 9.05 10.03 -7.36
CA ALA A 126 9.23 8.64 -7.79
C ALA A 126 9.39 7.69 -6.59
N ARG A 127 10.13 8.11 -5.56
CA ARG A 127 10.31 7.33 -4.33
C ARG A 127 9.00 7.20 -3.54
N ASN A 128 8.22 8.26 -3.43
CA ASN A 128 6.93 8.26 -2.73
C ASN A 128 5.91 7.34 -3.42
N GLU A 129 5.88 7.33 -4.76
CA GLU A 129 5.04 6.39 -5.51
C GLU A 129 5.41 4.93 -5.26
N MET A 130 6.72 4.62 -5.20
CA MET A 130 7.22 3.29 -4.89
C MET A 130 6.78 2.83 -3.49
N LEU A 131 7.02 3.67 -2.48
CA LEU A 131 6.62 3.40 -1.10
C LEU A 131 5.11 3.20 -0.96
N THR A 132 4.31 3.99 -1.70
CA THR A 132 2.85 3.84 -1.71
C THR A 132 2.43 2.47 -2.23
N ARG A 133 3.06 1.98 -3.30
CA ARG A 133 2.79 0.63 -3.84
C ARG A 133 3.18 -0.47 -2.85
N GLU A 134 4.31 -0.31 -2.16
CA GLU A 134 4.75 -1.27 -1.13
C GLU A 134 3.81 -1.29 0.07
N LEU A 135 3.36 -0.13 0.52
CA LEU A 135 2.39 0.00 1.61
C LEU A 135 1.08 -0.71 1.27
N GLU A 136 0.56 -0.53 0.06
CA GLU A 136 -0.67 -1.22 -0.38
C GLU A 136 -0.49 -2.75 -0.47
N LYS A 137 0.68 -3.24 -0.89
CA LYS A 137 0.98 -4.68 -0.86
C LYS A 137 0.98 -5.21 0.58
N SER A 138 1.62 -4.49 1.51
CA SER A 138 1.67 -4.87 2.92
C SER A 138 0.28 -4.85 3.57
N LYS A 139 -0.56 -3.85 3.28
CA LYS A 139 -1.96 -3.81 3.74
C LYS A 139 -2.76 -5.02 3.26
N LYS A 140 -2.60 -5.43 2.00
CA LYS A 140 -3.28 -6.63 1.46
C LYS A 140 -2.85 -7.90 2.20
N LYS A 141 -1.53 -8.05 2.46
CA LYS A 141 -1.02 -9.18 3.25
C LYS A 141 -1.60 -9.21 4.66
N ILE A 142 -1.63 -8.06 5.35
CA ILE A 142 -2.22 -7.94 6.69
C ILE A 142 -3.71 -8.30 6.67
N LYS A 143 -4.45 -7.87 5.66
CA LYS A 143 -5.88 -8.21 5.51
C LYS A 143 -6.08 -9.73 5.36
N GLU A 144 -5.22 -10.39 4.60
CA GLU A 144 -5.27 -11.85 4.43
C GLU A 144 -4.92 -12.58 5.72
N GLN A 145 -3.84 -12.16 6.40
CA GLN A 145 -3.47 -12.71 7.71
C GLN A 145 -4.59 -12.56 8.75
N LYS A 146 -5.28 -11.41 8.78
CA LYS A 146 -6.44 -11.20 9.67
C LYS A 146 -7.58 -12.19 9.41
N LYS A 147 -7.87 -12.51 8.14
CA LYS A 147 -8.89 -13.53 7.81
C LYS A 147 -8.48 -14.91 8.29
N GLN A 148 -7.20 -15.27 8.11
CA GLN A 148 -6.67 -16.55 8.57
C GLN A 148 -6.74 -16.67 10.09
N ILE A 149 -6.37 -15.62 10.82
CA ILE A 149 -6.50 -15.54 12.29
C ILE A 149 -7.95 -15.77 12.70
N SER A 150 -8.91 -15.05 12.11
CA SER A 150 -10.34 -15.22 12.43
C SER A 150 -10.85 -16.65 12.18
N SER A 151 -10.38 -17.31 11.10
CA SER A 151 -10.73 -18.72 10.84
C SER A 151 -10.14 -19.67 11.89
N LEU A 152 -8.91 -19.43 12.34
CA LEU A 152 -8.25 -20.24 13.36
C LEU A 152 -8.92 -20.05 14.73
N GLU A 153 -9.27 -18.82 15.09
CA GLU A 153 -10.01 -18.49 16.31
C GLU A 153 -11.36 -19.23 16.38
N ALA A 154 -12.13 -19.26 15.29
CA ALA A 154 -13.37 -20.01 15.22
C ALA A 154 -13.17 -21.52 15.43
N LYS A 155 -12.12 -22.09 14.84
CA LYS A 155 -11.78 -23.52 15.03
C LYS A 155 -11.38 -23.85 16.45
N ILE A 156 -10.68 -22.94 17.14
CA ILE A 156 -10.32 -23.09 18.55
C ILE A 156 -11.59 -23.08 19.41
N CYS A 157 -12.49 -22.11 19.19
CA CYS A 157 -13.76 -22.02 19.90
C CYS A 157 -14.59 -23.32 19.83
N CYS A 158 -14.75 -23.91 18.64
CA CYS A 158 -15.46 -25.19 18.49
C CYS A 158 -14.77 -26.37 19.19
N LYS A 159 -13.44 -26.32 19.37
CA LYS A 159 -12.71 -27.36 20.11
C LYS A 159 -12.91 -27.19 21.61
N ASP A 160 -12.91 -25.95 22.10
CA ASP A 160 -13.13 -25.64 23.52
C ASP A 160 -14.52 -26.12 23.96
N GLU A 161 -15.57 -25.91 23.14
CA GLU A 161 -16.92 -26.45 23.42
C GLU A 161 -16.94 -27.98 23.56
N LYS A 162 -16.19 -28.69 22.70
CA LYS A 162 -16.09 -30.16 22.77
C LYS A 162 -15.33 -30.62 24.02
N ILE A 163 -14.28 -29.90 24.40
CA ILE A 163 -13.52 -30.19 25.62
C ILE A 163 -14.43 -30.05 26.84
N VAL A 164 -15.17 -28.94 26.94
CA VAL A 164 -16.13 -28.70 28.04
C VAL A 164 -17.19 -29.81 28.09
N SER A 165 -17.72 -30.22 26.94
CA SER A 165 -18.68 -31.34 26.88
C SER A 165 -18.06 -32.66 27.36
N MET A 166 -16.83 -32.96 26.95
CA MET A 166 -16.11 -34.16 27.40
C MET A 166 -15.82 -34.14 28.89
N GLU A 167 -15.40 -32.99 29.44
CA GLU A 167 -15.14 -32.82 30.87
C GLU A 167 -16.40 -33.09 31.70
N LYS A 168 -17.56 -32.59 31.23
CA LYS A 168 -18.84 -32.87 31.86
C LYS A 168 -19.15 -34.36 31.88
N MET A 169 -19.04 -35.03 30.73
CA MET A 169 -19.27 -36.49 30.64
C MET A 169 -18.33 -37.29 31.55
N TYR A 170 -17.06 -36.91 31.62
CA TYR A 170 -16.08 -37.56 32.50
C TYR A 170 -16.45 -37.38 33.98
N ASN A 171 -16.89 -36.18 34.39
CA ASN A 171 -17.34 -35.93 35.75
C ASN A 171 -18.62 -36.71 36.09
N ASP A 172 -19.60 -36.76 35.18
CA ASP A 172 -20.82 -37.56 35.35
C ASP A 172 -20.49 -39.05 35.52
N GLN A 173 -19.59 -39.59 34.70
CA GLN A 173 -19.12 -40.98 34.83
C GLN A 173 -18.40 -41.23 36.17
N LYS A 174 -17.59 -40.27 36.62
CA LYS A 174 -16.86 -40.36 37.90
C LYS A 174 -17.82 -40.40 39.09
N ASP A 175 -18.91 -39.63 39.05
CA ASP A 175 -19.91 -39.64 40.12
C ASP A 175 -20.75 -40.92 40.11
N LEU A 176 -21.14 -41.43 38.93
CA LEU A 176 -21.77 -42.76 38.82
C LEU A 176 -20.89 -43.88 39.38
N LEU A 177 -19.58 -43.85 39.12
CA LEU A 177 -18.63 -44.81 39.68
C LEU A 177 -18.56 -44.76 41.22
N LYS A 178 -18.70 -43.58 41.83
CA LYS A 178 -18.77 -43.48 43.31
C LYS A 178 -20.01 -44.16 43.85
N ILE A 179 -21.16 -43.98 43.19
CA ILE A 179 -22.43 -44.61 43.58
C ILE A 179 -22.30 -46.13 43.48
N ILE A 180 -21.85 -46.64 42.32
CA ILE A 180 -21.66 -48.08 42.09
C ILE A 180 -20.75 -48.70 43.15
N ARG A 181 -19.63 -48.05 43.50
CA ARG A 181 -18.73 -48.54 44.56
C ARG A 181 -19.41 -48.62 45.92
N LYS A 182 -20.27 -47.66 46.25
CA LYS A 182 -21.03 -47.64 47.51
C LYS A 182 -22.03 -48.79 47.53
N ASP A 183 -22.84 -48.92 46.48
CA ASP A 183 -23.86 -49.98 46.36
C ASP A 183 -23.23 -51.37 46.37
N HIS A 184 -22.09 -51.55 45.70
CA HIS A 184 -21.33 -52.80 45.71
C HIS A 184 -20.86 -53.16 47.12
N LYS A 185 -20.43 -52.17 47.92
CA LYS A 185 -20.05 -52.40 49.31
C LYS A 185 -21.26 -52.84 50.15
N GLU A 186 -22.38 -52.11 50.05
CA GLU A 186 -23.61 -52.46 50.78
C GLU A 186 -24.15 -53.85 50.41
N LEU A 187 -24.07 -54.24 49.13
CA LEU A 187 -24.43 -55.59 48.67
C LEU A 187 -23.47 -56.66 49.21
N SER A 188 -22.17 -56.36 49.25
CA SER A 188 -21.16 -57.27 49.81
C SER A 188 -21.40 -57.51 51.30
N ASP A 189 -21.72 -56.47 52.06
CA ASP A 189 -22.00 -56.57 53.49
C ASP A 189 -23.27 -57.41 53.74
N LYS A 190 -24.37 -57.16 53.00
CA LYS A 190 -25.60 -57.96 53.07
C LYS A 190 -25.39 -59.42 52.70
N LYS A 191 -24.53 -59.70 51.73
CA LYS A 191 -24.21 -61.08 51.34
C LYS A 191 -23.56 -61.82 52.51
N LEU A 192 -22.63 -61.18 53.22
CA LEU A 192 -21.97 -61.75 54.39
C LEU A 192 -22.99 -62.07 55.49
N GLU A 193 -23.89 -61.13 55.82
CA GLU A 193 -24.95 -61.34 56.80
C GLU A 193 -25.87 -62.53 56.43
N LEU A 194 -26.23 -62.67 55.15
CA LEU A 194 -27.03 -63.80 54.68
C LEU A 194 -26.28 -65.13 54.77
N GLU A 195 -24.99 -65.16 54.47
CA GLU A 195 -24.14 -66.36 54.59
C GLU A 195 -24.00 -66.82 56.05
N GLU A 196 -23.85 -65.87 56.98
CA GLU A 196 -23.84 -66.14 58.43
C GLU A 196 -25.18 -66.72 58.88
N ARG A 197 -26.30 -66.06 58.52
CA ARG A 197 -27.64 -66.50 58.88
C ARG A 197 -28.01 -67.85 58.27
N TYR A 198 -27.58 -68.12 57.04
CA TYR A 198 -27.74 -69.44 56.42
C TYR A 198 -26.97 -70.52 57.18
N SER A 199 -25.76 -70.21 57.65
CA SER A 199 -24.96 -71.13 58.47
C SER A 199 -25.62 -71.42 59.83
N GLU A 200 -26.27 -70.43 60.44
CA GLU A 200 -27.04 -70.61 61.68
C GLU A 200 -28.25 -71.52 61.46
N ILE A 201 -29.11 -71.21 60.48
CA ILE A 201 -30.28 -72.03 60.14
C ILE A 201 -29.86 -73.47 59.82
N LYS A 202 -28.75 -73.67 59.12
CA LYS A 202 -28.21 -75.00 58.83
C LYS A 202 -27.85 -75.77 60.11
N LYS A 203 -27.30 -75.10 61.13
CA LYS A 203 -27.03 -75.71 62.44
C LYS A 203 -28.33 -76.04 63.17
N GLU A 204 -29.32 -75.14 63.14
CA GLU A 204 -30.64 -75.36 63.75
C GLU A 204 -31.35 -76.58 63.14
N ILE A 205 -31.34 -76.70 61.81
CA ILE A 205 -31.89 -77.86 61.09
C ILE A 205 -31.18 -79.15 61.54
N PHE A 206 -29.85 -79.13 61.63
CA PHE A 206 -29.08 -80.29 62.06
C PHE A 206 -29.43 -80.74 63.49
N GLU A 207 -29.54 -79.80 64.43
CA GLU A 207 -29.96 -80.11 65.81
C GLU A 207 -31.41 -80.62 65.86
N TYR A 208 -32.32 -80.02 65.09
CA TYR A 208 -33.70 -80.50 64.99
C TYR A 208 -33.77 -81.95 64.45
N GLU A 209 -33.00 -82.27 63.40
CA GLU A 209 -32.91 -83.63 62.86
C GLU A 209 -32.34 -84.63 63.88
N LYS A 210 -31.35 -84.21 64.68
CA LYS A 210 -30.76 -85.02 65.76
C LYS A 210 -31.77 -85.31 66.87
N VAL A 211 -32.52 -84.31 67.34
CA VAL A 211 -33.59 -84.47 68.34
C VAL A 211 -34.69 -85.39 67.81
N LYS A 212 -35.12 -85.21 66.55
CA LYS A 212 -36.13 -86.05 65.91
C LYS A 212 -35.69 -87.52 65.83
N LYS A 213 -34.41 -87.80 65.54
CA LYS A 213 -33.84 -89.16 65.57
C LYS A 213 -33.82 -89.77 66.98
N LEU A 214 -33.50 -88.98 68.01
CA LEU A 214 -33.52 -89.44 69.40
C LEU A 214 -34.94 -89.80 69.86
N GLN A 215 -35.95 -89.00 69.48
CA GLN A 215 -37.36 -89.30 69.76
C GLN A 215 -37.85 -90.57 69.04
N GLN A 216 -37.41 -90.82 67.81
CA GLN A 216 -37.71 -92.05 67.07
C GLN A 216 -37.05 -93.30 67.64
N ASN A 217 -35.89 -93.17 68.31
CA ASN A 217 -35.23 -94.28 68.99
C ASN A 217 -35.87 -94.58 70.36
N HIS A 218 -36.33 -93.55 71.08
CA HIS A 218 -37.06 -93.73 72.34
C HIS A 218 -38.42 -94.44 72.14
N SER A 219 -39.09 -94.22 71.02
CA SER A 219 -40.30 -94.97 70.63
C SER A 219 -40.04 -96.43 70.23
N LYS A 220 -38.78 -96.83 70.02
CA LYS A 220 -38.42 -98.23 69.66
C LYS A 220 -37.91 -99.05 70.84
N GLU A 221 -37.50 -98.43 71.95
CA GLU A 221 -37.07 -99.12 73.18
C GLU A 221 -38.21 -99.35 74.19
N GLN A 222 -39.43 -98.90 73.89
CA GLN A 222 -40.64 -99.14 74.69
C GLN A 222 -41.61 -100.16 74.06
N THR A 223 -41.13 -100.98 73.13
CA THR A 223 -41.82 -102.15 72.55
C THR A 223 -40.89 -103.33 72.53
#